data_AF-A0A1Z9AXK5-F1
#
_entry.id   AF-A0A1Z9AXK5-F1
#
_cell.length_a   1.000
_cell.length_b   1.000
_cell.length_c   1.000
_cell.angle_alpha   90.00
_cell.angle_beta   90.00
_cell.angle_gamma   90.00
#
_symmetry.space_group_name_H-M   'P 1'
#
loop_
_entity.id
_entity.type
_entity.pdbx_description
1 polymer ?
#
loop_
_entity_poly.entity_id
_entity_poly.type
_entity_poly.pdbx_seq_one_letter_code
_entity_poly.pdbx_strand_id
1 'polypeptide(L)'
;MTTAKKKTAARAAAAKKKAAANKKTAAAKKKAAAKKKAAVAKKKAAVSKKKAVAAKKKAAVAKKKAAAKKKAAAVKAREVAAKKKAAAKKKAEEAARKKAAAKKKAEETAARKAEAARLAAEKKKEDEARRAREKAEAERLAAEKKRDKLRAKAPPPSGPKHPKLGYKWICFSCGAKFYDLAKPEPVCPKCGADQRDRPIESGSGSSSKRAAAKAAVEPVFVEVEEETESRDTSNDEEFSEADGLQEDAEPELDDAIFTPVEPTDNDPAESVDPEEILS
;
A
#
# COMPACT_ATOMS: atom_id res chain seq x y z
N MET A 1 -110.80 117.71 -34.53
CA MET A 1 -110.03 117.48 -33.28
C MET A 1 -108.93 116.45 -33.53
N THR A 2 -107.72 116.93 -33.83
CA THR A 2 -106.59 116.23 -34.44
C THR A 2 -105.43 115.99 -33.43
N THR A 3 -105.70 115.38 -32.28
CA THR A 3 -104.69 115.22 -31.20
C THR A 3 -104.62 113.84 -30.53
N ALA A 4 -105.37 112.82 -30.98
CA ALA A 4 -105.31 111.47 -30.41
C ALA A 4 -104.33 110.50 -31.13
N LYS A 5 -104.04 110.72 -32.42
CA LYS A 5 -103.26 109.79 -33.26
C LYS A 5 -101.73 109.94 -33.13
N LYS A 6 -101.24 111.03 -32.53
CA LYS A 6 -99.79 111.31 -32.34
C LYS A 6 -99.20 110.67 -31.07
N LYS A 7 -100.03 110.32 -30.08
CA LYS A 7 -99.59 109.75 -28.78
C LYS A 7 -99.33 108.24 -28.82
N THR A 8 -99.95 107.52 -29.75
CA THR A 8 -99.76 106.06 -29.95
C THR A 8 -98.49 105.73 -30.75
N ALA A 9 -98.08 106.58 -31.70
CA ALA A 9 -96.84 106.41 -32.47
C ALA A 9 -95.57 106.58 -31.59
N ALA A 10 -95.59 107.50 -30.62
CA ALA A 10 -94.45 107.73 -29.72
C ALA A 10 -94.23 106.57 -28.72
N ARG A 11 -95.31 105.90 -28.25
CA ARG A 11 -95.22 104.73 -27.36
C ARG A 11 -94.70 103.47 -28.06
N ALA A 12 -95.02 103.27 -29.34
CA ALA A 12 -94.51 102.14 -30.13
C ALA A 12 -93.01 102.25 -30.45
N ALA A 13 -92.49 103.46 -30.66
CA ALA A 13 -91.05 103.70 -30.88
C ALA A 13 -90.21 103.52 -29.60
N ALA A 14 -90.75 103.92 -28.43
CA ALA A 14 -90.09 103.74 -27.14
C ALA A 14 -90.02 102.25 -26.71
N ALA A 15 -91.04 101.46 -27.02
CA ALA A 15 -91.06 100.02 -26.73
C ALA A 15 -90.02 99.23 -27.56
N LYS A 16 -89.85 99.56 -28.85
CA LYS A 16 -88.86 98.91 -29.73
C LYS A 16 -87.41 99.23 -29.32
N LYS A 17 -87.10 100.45 -28.86
CA LYS A 17 -85.76 100.80 -28.35
C LYS A 17 -85.42 100.08 -27.02
N LYS A 18 -86.38 99.91 -26.10
CA LYS A 18 -86.16 99.15 -24.85
C LYS A 18 -85.96 97.65 -25.09
N ALA A 19 -86.66 97.04 -26.06
CA ALA A 19 -86.47 95.64 -26.43
C ALA A 19 -85.09 95.38 -27.07
N ALA A 20 -84.60 96.30 -27.91
CA ALA A 20 -83.26 96.21 -28.51
C ALA A 20 -82.12 96.38 -27.48
N ALA A 21 -82.29 97.25 -26.48
CA ALA A 21 -81.33 97.43 -25.39
C ALA A 21 -81.24 96.19 -24.48
N ASN A 22 -82.37 95.56 -24.15
CA ASN A 22 -82.41 94.37 -23.28
C ASN A 22 -81.85 93.10 -23.97
N LYS A 23 -82.00 92.99 -25.30
CA LYS A 23 -81.38 91.92 -26.10
C LYS A 23 -79.85 92.05 -26.16
N LYS A 24 -79.32 93.28 -26.24
CA LYS A 24 -77.87 93.54 -26.24
C LYS A 24 -77.22 93.25 -24.86
N THR A 25 -77.88 93.58 -23.75
CA THR A 25 -77.37 93.27 -22.40
C THR A 25 -77.47 91.78 -22.07
N ALA A 26 -78.50 91.07 -22.55
CA ALA A 26 -78.61 89.62 -22.42
C ALA A 26 -77.54 88.87 -23.24
N ALA A 27 -77.21 89.34 -24.46
CA ALA A 27 -76.14 88.80 -25.27
C ALA A 27 -74.74 89.02 -24.66
N ALA A 28 -74.51 90.19 -24.04
CA ALA A 28 -73.27 90.48 -23.32
C ALA A 28 -73.08 89.62 -22.06
N LYS A 29 -74.15 89.41 -21.26
CA LYS A 29 -74.12 88.51 -20.09
C LYS A 29 -73.87 87.04 -20.49
N LYS A 30 -74.48 86.56 -21.58
CA LYS A 30 -74.22 85.20 -22.11
C LYS A 30 -72.77 85.02 -22.59
N LYS A 31 -72.18 86.00 -23.29
CA LYS A 31 -70.75 85.96 -23.68
C LYS A 31 -69.79 85.99 -22.49
N ALA A 32 -70.08 86.78 -21.45
CA ALA A 32 -69.28 86.82 -20.23
C ALA A 32 -69.35 85.48 -19.44
N ALA A 33 -70.53 84.87 -19.35
CA ALA A 33 -70.71 83.54 -18.76
C ALA A 33 -69.98 82.45 -19.55
N ALA A 34 -69.99 82.51 -20.88
CA ALA A 34 -69.24 81.60 -21.74
C ALA A 34 -67.71 81.73 -21.55
N LYS A 35 -67.18 82.96 -21.47
CA LYS A 35 -65.74 83.19 -21.18
C LYS A 35 -65.33 82.65 -19.80
N LYS A 36 -66.14 82.85 -18.76
CA LYS A 36 -65.87 82.30 -17.41
C LYS A 36 -65.90 80.76 -17.41
N LYS A 37 -66.88 80.13 -18.08
CA LYS A 37 -66.95 78.67 -18.23
C LYS A 37 -65.73 78.11 -18.98
N ALA A 38 -65.28 78.78 -20.04
CA ALA A 38 -64.09 78.38 -20.79
C ALA A 38 -62.79 78.51 -19.96
N ALA A 39 -62.66 79.54 -19.12
CA ALA A 39 -61.51 79.70 -18.22
C ALA A 39 -61.48 78.62 -17.12
N VAL A 40 -62.63 78.25 -16.56
CA VAL A 40 -62.75 77.16 -15.59
C VAL A 40 -62.44 75.80 -16.24
N ALA A 41 -62.90 75.57 -17.48
CA ALA A 41 -62.58 74.37 -18.24
C ALA A 41 -61.06 74.25 -18.52
N LYS A 42 -60.39 75.34 -18.90
CA LYS A 42 -58.92 75.37 -19.10
C LYS A 42 -58.15 75.09 -17.81
N LYS A 43 -58.58 75.65 -16.66
CA LYS A 43 -57.96 75.35 -15.35
C LYS A 43 -58.16 73.88 -14.93
N LYS A 44 -59.35 73.32 -15.13
CA LYS A 44 -59.63 71.88 -14.86
C LYS A 44 -58.81 70.95 -15.77
N ALA A 45 -58.62 71.31 -17.04
CA ALA A 45 -57.76 70.59 -17.96
C ALA A 45 -56.27 70.65 -17.56
N ALA A 46 -55.79 71.78 -17.05
CA ALA A 46 -54.41 71.91 -16.54
C ALA A 46 -54.18 71.08 -15.26
N VAL A 47 -55.16 71.04 -14.34
CA VAL A 47 -55.09 70.24 -13.10
C VAL A 47 -55.15 68.75 -13.40
N SER A 48 -55.99 68.30 -14.33
CA SER A 48 -56.05 66.89 -14.75
C SER A 48 -54.75 66.44 -15.43
N LYS A 49 -54.15 67.29 -16.28
CA LYS A 49 -52.81 67.03 -16.86
C LYS A 49 -51.73 66.92 -15.78
N LYS A 50 -51.69 67.81 -14.79
CA LYS A 50 -50.72 67.72 -13.67
C LYS A 50 -50.92 66.45 -12.83
N LYS A 51 -52.18 66.07 -12.53
CA LYS A 51 -52.49 64.82 -11.82
C LYS A 51 -52.07 63.58 -12.62
N ALA A 52 -52.27 63.57 -13.94
CA ALA A 52 -51.83 62.46 -14.80
C ALA A 52 -50.29 62.32 -14.83
N VAL A 53 -49.55 63.43 -14.87
CA VAL A 53 -48.08 63.41 -14.79
C VAL A 53 -47.60 62.91 -13.42
N ALA A 54 -48.24 63.33 -12.34
CA ALA A 54 -47.94 62.85 -10.99
C ALA A 54 -48.22 61.34 -10.84
N ALA A 55 -49.34 60.84 -11.41
CA ALA A 55 -49.66 59.42 -11.44
C ALA A 55 -48.64 58.60 -12.24
N LYS A 56 -48.22 59.08 -13.42
CA LYS A 56 -47.17 58.44 -14.23
C LYS A 56 -45.82 58.38 -13.50
N LYS A 57 -45.42 59.46 -12.81
CA LYS A 57 -44.18 59.47 -12.00
C LYS A 57 -44.26 58.47 -10.83
N LYS A 58 -45.39 58.40 -10.12
CA LYS A 58 -45.60 57.41 -9.03
C LYS A 58 -45.54 55.97 -9.54
N ALA A 59 -46.17 55.68 -10.69
CA ALA A 59 -46.12 54.36 -11.31
C ALA A 59 -44.68 53.97 -11.74
N ALA A 60 -43.89 54.92 -12.26
CA ALA A 60 -42.49 54.68 -12.61
C ALA A 60 -41.62 54.37 -11.37
N VAL A 61 -41.83 55.08 -10.26
CA VAL A 61 -41.13 54.81 -8.98
C VAL A 61 -41.53 53.45 -8.42
N ALA A 62 -42.81 53.07 -8.47
CA ALA A 62 -43.27 51.75 -8.04
C ALA A 62 -42.64 50.62 -8.88
N LYS A 63 -42.56 50.78 -10.21
CA LYS A 63 -41.88 49.82 -11.10
C LYS A 63 -40.39 49.69 -10.78
N LYS A 64 -39.69 50.80 -10.52
CA LYS A 64 -38.27 50.78 -10.13
C LYS A 64 -38.05 50.07 -8.78
N LYS A 65 -38.91 50.33 -7.78
CA LYS A 65 -38.87 49.62 -6.48
C LYS A 65 -39.13 48.12 -6.62
N ALA A 66 -40.10 47.72 -7.44
CA ALA A 66 -40.38 46.30 -7.71
C ALA A 66 -39.20 45.60 -8.42
N ALA A 67 -38.57 46.27 -9.39
CA ALA A 67 -37.38 45.75 -10.06
C ALA A 67 -36.18 45.61 -9.10
N ALA A 68 -35.97 46.57 -8.19
CA ALA A 68 -34.94 46.49 -7.16
C ALA A 68 -35.19 45.33 -6.19
N LYS A 69 -36.44 45.11 -5.76
CA LYS A 69 -36.81 43.98 -4.89
C LYS A 69 -36.57 42.62 -5.58
N LYS A 70 -36.90 42.50 -6.87
CA LYS A 70 -36.62 41.29 -7.66
C LYS A 70 -35.12 41.03 -7.81
N LYS A 71 -34.32 42.08 -8.08
CA LYS A 71 -32.85 41.95 -8.14
C LYS A 71 -32.24 41.52 -6.80
N ALA A 72 -32.69 42.11 -5.69
CA ALA A 72 -32.22 41.73 -4.36
C ALA A 72 -32.58 40.27 -4.01
N ALA A 73 -33.77 39.80 -4.37
CA ALA A 73 -34.16 38.39 -4.20
C ALA A 73 -33.29 37.44 -5.03
N ALA A 74 -32.97 37.81 -6.28
CA ALA A 74 -32.09 37.02 -7.15
C ALA A 74 -30.66 36.92 -6.61
N VAL A 75 -30.12 38.01 -6.05
CA VAL A 75 -28.78 38.01 -5.40
C VAL A 75 -28.78 37.07 -4.20
N LYS A 76 -29.78 37.17 -3.32
CA LYS A 76 -29.90 36.27 -2.16
C LYS A 76 -30.03 34.79 -2.57
N ALA A 77 -30.80 34.50 -3.61
CA ALA A 77 -30.93 33.13 -4.13
C ALA A 77 -29.58 32.59 -4.66
N ARG A 78 -28.80 33.42 -5.37
CA ARG A 78 -27.45 33.06 -5.85
C ARG A 78 -26.48 32.81 -4.70
N GLU A 79 -26.52 33.62 -3.65
CA GLU A 79 -25.69 33.45 -2.47
C GLU A 79 -26.00 32.12 -1.74
N VAL A 80 -27.27 31.79 -1.56
CA VAL A 80 -27.70 30.51 -0.96
C VAL A 80 -27.27 29.33 -1.84
N ALA A 81 -27.42 29.43 -3.16
CA ALA A 81 -26.96 28.39 -4.08
C ALA A 81 -25.42 28.20 -4.02
N ALA A 82 -24.66 29.29 -3.95
CA ALA A 82 -23.20 29.25 -3.81
C ALA A 82 -22.78 28.60 -2.47
N LYS A 83 -23.44 28.95 -1.36
CA LYS A 83 -23.22 28.33 -0.04
C LYS A 83 -23.50 26.82 -0.05
N LYS A 84 -24.62 26.39 -0.66
CA LYS A 84 -24.96 24.96 -0.82
C LYS A 84 -23.91 24.22 -1.66
N LYS A 85 -23.48 24.82 -2.79
CA LYS A 85 -22.44 24.23 -3.65
C LYS A 85 -21.09 24.11 -2.94
N ALA A 86 -20.71 25.13 -2.16
CA ALA A 86 -19.48 25.08 -1.35
C ALA A 86 -19.54 24.00 -0.26
N ALA A 87 -20.68 23.85 0.42
CA ALA A 87 -20.88 22.79 1.41
C ALA A 87 -20.82 21.39 0.77
N ALA A 88 -21.42 21.20 -0.40
CA ALA A 88 -21.33 19.95 -1.15
C ALA A 88 -19.88 19.62 -1.57
N LYS A 89 -19.13 20.62 -2.05
CA LYS A 89 -17.71 20.46 -2.40
C LYS A 89 -16.87 20.03 -1.19
N LYS A 90 -17.07 20.66 -0.03
CA LYS A 90 -16.37 20.29 1.22
C LYS A 90 -16.66 18.85 1.63
N LYS A 91 -17.92 18.42 1.58
CA LYS A 91 -18.31 17.04 1.88
C LYS A 91 -17.69 16.02 0.92
N ALA A 92 -17.64 16.36 -0.38
CA ALA A 92 -17.01 15.51 -1.38
C ALA A 92 -15.49 15.38 -1.16
N GLU A 93 -14.81 16.48 -0.82
CA GLU A 93 -13.38 16.47 -0.50
C GLU A 93 -13.09 15.66 0.77
N GLU A 94 -13.90 15.81 1.82
CA GLU A 94 -13.77 15.02 3.05
C GLU A 94 -13.97 13.52 2.78
N ALA A 95 -14.98 13.15 1.97
CA ALA A 95 -15.20 11.76 1.57
C ALA A 95 -14.02 11.21 0.74
N ALA A 96 -13.45 12.01 -0.16
CA ALA A 96 -12.27 11.62 -0.93
C ALA A 96 -11.04 11.42 -0.02
N ARG A 97 -10.83 12.31 0.95
CA ARG A 97 -9.74 12.18 1.95
C ARG A 97 -9.90 10.93 2.80
N LYS A 98 -11.11 10.63 3.29
CA LYS A 98 -11.39 9.40 4.06
C LYS A 98 -11.14 8.14 3.23
N LYS A 99 -11.58 8.12 1.96
CA LYS A 99 -11.31 7.00 1.05
C LYS A 99 -9.80 6.83 0.78
N ALA A 100 -9.08 7.92 0.55
CA ALA A 100 -7.63 7.88 0.36
C ALA A 100 -6.89 7.37 1.61
N ALA A 101 -7.29 7.82 2.80
CA ALA A 101 -6.73 7.35 4.06
C ALA A 101 -7.01 5.85 4.29
N ALA A 102 -8.23 5.39 3.99
CA ALA A 102 -8.57 3.97 4.07
C ALA A 102 -7.76 3.11 3.10
N LYS A 103 -7.56 3.57 1.85
CA LYS A 103 -6.72 2.89 0.87
C LYS A 103 -5.27 2.79 1.34
N LYS A 104 -4.69 3.89 1.85
CA LYS A 104 -3.33 3.89 2.40
C LYS A 104 -3.17 2.91 3.56
N LYS A 105 -4.14 2.88 4.49
CA LYS A 105 -4.12 1.92 5.60
C LYS A 105 -4.19 0.48 5.10
N ALA A 106 -5.04 0.19 4.12
CA ALA A 106 -5.15 -1.14 3.54
C ALA A 106 -3.84 -1.58 2.87
N GLU A 107 -3.21 -0.67 2.11
CA GLU A 107 -1.92 -0.91 1.46
C GLU A 107 -0.78 -1.12 2.46
N GLU A 108 -0.71 -0.32 3.52
CA GLU A 108 0.25 -0.49 4.61
C GLU A 108 0.07 -1.83 5.33
N THR A 109 -1.18 -2.22 5.62
CA THR A 109 -1.46 -3.53 6.25
C THR A 109 -1.11 -4.69 5.32
N ALA A 110 -1.32 -4.55 4.01
CA ALA A 110 -0.94 -5.55 3.02
C ALA A 110 0.58 -5.68 2.92
N ALA A 111 1.30 -4.54 2.89
CA ALA A 111 2.76 -4.51 2.87
C ALA A 111 3.36 -5.17 4.12
N ARG A 112 2.85 -4.84 5.31
CA ARG A 112 3.25 -5.47 6.58
C ARG A 112 3.01 -6.99 6.58
N LYS A 113 1.86 -7.44 6.05
CA LYS A 113 1.55 -8.86 5.96
C LYS A 113 2.49 -9.58 4.97
N ALA A 114 2.80 -8.95 3.84
CA ALA A 114 3.74 -9.49 2.85
C ALA A 114 5.16 -9.59 3.40
N GLU A 115 5.63 -8.58 4.13
CA GLU A 115 6.94 -8.59 4.79
C GLU A 115 7.02 -9.69 5.87
N ALA A 116 6.00 -9.78 6.74
CA ALA A 116 5.93 -10.84 7.74
C ALA A 116 5.93 -12.24 7.12
N ALA A 117 5.24 -12.43 5.99
CA ALA A 117 5.25 -13.69 5.26
C ALA A 117 6.64 -14.00 4.67
N ARG A 118 7.36 -12.99 4.17
CA ARG A 118 8.72 -13.14 3.65
C ARG A 118 9.70 -13.54 4.76
N LEU A 119 9.66 -12.87 5.90
CA LEU A 119 10.49 -13.21 7.07
C LEU A 119 10.17 -14.61 7.61
N ALA A 120 8.89 -15.00 7.63
CA ALA A 120 8.51 -16.35 8.03
C ALA A 120 9.04 -17.42 7.06
N ALA A 121 9.02 -17.15 5.76
CA ALA A 121 9.57 -18.04 4.74
C ALA A 121 11.09 -18.16 4.85
N GLU A 122 11.80 -17.05 5.10
CA GLU A 122 13.24 -17.02 5.32
C GLU A 122 13.64 -17.82 6.56
N LYS A 123 12.95 -17.60 7.68
CA LYS A 123 13.16 -18.37 8.92
C LYS A 123 12.93 -19.87 8.70
N LYS A 124 11.91 -20.25 7.93
CA LYS A 124 11.67 -21.66 7.57
C LYS A 124 12.83 -22.25 6.78
N LYS A 125 13.39 -21.51 5.80
CA LYS A 125 14.57 -21.95 5.04
C LYS A 125 15.80 -22.07 5.93
N GLU A 126 16.00 -21.15 6.87
CA GLU A 126 17.11 -21.20 7.83
C GLU A 126 16.98 -22.41 8.78
N ASP A 127 15.79 -22.67 9.31
CA ASP A 127 15.50 -23.83 10.15
C ASP A 127 15.74 -25.15 9.40
N GLU A 128 15.35 -25.22 8.13
CA GLU A 128 15.60 -26.37 7.26
C GLU A 128 17.09 -26.56 6.97
N ALA A 129 17.81 -25.47 6.65
CA ALA A 129 19.26 -25.50 6.46
C ALA A 129 20.00 -25.91 7.73
N ARG A 130 19.56 -25.47 8.91
CA ARG A 130 20.13 -25.87 10.20
C ARG A 130 19.94 -27.38 10.43
N ARG A 131 18.73 -27.90 10.21
CA ARG A 131 18.46 -29.35 10.31
C ARG A 131 19.30 -30.16 9.33
N ALA A 132 19.49 -29.67 8.10
CA ALA A 132 20.34 -30.32 7.12
C ALA A 132 21.82 -30.37 7.58
N ARG A 133 22.35 -29.29 8.15
CA ARG A 133 23.71 -29.24 8.70
C ARG A 133 23.89 -30.18 9.89
N GLU A 134 22.93 -30.20 10.81
CA GLU A 134 22.93 -31.09 11.96
C GLU A 134 22.91 -32.57 11.53
N LYS A 135 22.09 -32.91 10.53
CA LYS A 135 22.06 -34.25 9.94
C LYS A 135 23.40 -34.62 9.30
N ALA A 136 24.00 -33.72 8.52
CA ALA A 136 25.30 -33.95 7.89
C ALA A 136 26.43 -34.13 8.92
N GLU A 137 26.41 -33.38 10.01
CA GLU A 137 27.35 -33.55 11.12
C GLU A 137 27.17 -34.90 11.81
N ALA A 138 25.92 -35.29 12.11
CA ALA A 138 25.63 -36.58 12.70
C ALA A 138 26.12 -37.74 11.81
N GLU A 139 25.96 -37.62 10.49
CA GLU A 139 26.47 -38.60 9.52
C GLU A 139 28.00 -38.64 9.50
N ARG A 140 28.68 -37.48 9.54
CA ARG A 140 30.14 -37.41 9.65
C ARG A 140 30.65 -38.07 10.92
N LEU A 141 30.03 -37.80 12.07
CA LEU A 141 30.37 -38.42 13.36
C LEU A 141 30.10 -39.93 13.35
N ALA A 142 29.02 -40.38 12.70
CA ALA A 142 28.74 -41.79 12.52
C ALA A 142 29.81 -42.48 11.64
N ALA A 143 30.23 -41.84 10.55
CA ALA A 143 31.31 -42.31 9.68
C ALA A 143 32.66 -42.38 10.42
N GLU A 144 32.97 -41.37 11.24
CA GLU A 144 34.16 -41.36 12.09
C GLU A 144 34.14 -42.50 13.12
N LYS A 145 33.03 -42.68 13.84
CA LYS A 145 32.86 -43.81 14.77
C LYS A 145 33.00 -45.16 14.06
N LYS A 146 32.50 -45.28 12.82
CA LYS A 146 32.68 -46.47 11.99
C LYS A 146 34.16 -46.70 11.65
N ARG A 147 34.89 -45.64 11.26
CA ARG A 147 36.34 -45.69 11.00
C ARG A 147 37.13 -46.10 12.24
N ASP A 148 36.81 -45.52 13.40
CA ASP A 148 37.48 -45.87 14.66
C ASP A 148 37.20 -47.32 15.08
N LYS A 149 35.97 -47.81 14.86
CA LYS A 149 35.64 -49.22 15.09
C LYS A 149 36.43 -50.15 14.16
N LEU A 150 36.61 -49.78 12.90
CA LEU A 150 37.46 -50.53 11.96
C LEU A 150 38.92 -50.53 12.42
N ARG A 151 39.44 -49.38 12.88
CA ARG A 151 40.79 -49.26 13.43
C ARG A 151 40.96 -50.10 14.71
N ALA A 152 39.95 -50.18 15.57
CA ALA A 152 39.98 -51.02 16.78
C ALA A 152 39.89 -52.53 16.46
N LYS A 153 39.33 -52.90 15.29
CA LYS A 153 39.26 -54.27 14.82
C LYS A 153 40.54 -54.74 14.09
N ALA A 154 41.44 -53.81 13.77
CA ALA A 154 42.74 -54.13 13.17
C ALA A 154 43.53 -55.10 14.07
N PRO A 155 44.28 -56.05 13.49
CA PRO A 155 45.03 -57.03 14.27
C PRO A 155 46.04 -56.33 15.21
N PRO A 156 46.20 -56.82 16.45
CA PRO A 156 47.17 -56.25 17.36
C PRO A 156 48.59 -56.42 16.79
N PRO A 157 49.51 -55.49 17.14
CA PRO A 157 50.91 -55.63 16.76
C PRO A 157 51.48 -56.94 17.28
N SER A 158 52.44 -57.51 16.57
CA SER A 158 52.99 -58.85 16.86
C SER A 158 53.83 -58.91 18.15
N GLY A 159 54.06 -57.79 18.84
CA GLY A 159 54.86 -57.74 20.06
C GLY A 159 54.78 -56.41 20.84
N PRO A 160 55.46 -56.32 21.99
CA PRO A 160 55.47 -55.14 22.84
C PRO A 160 56.07 -53.92 22.14
N LYS A 161 55.63 -52.72 22.54
CA LYS A 161 56.10 -51.45 21.97
C LYS A 161 57.55 -51.19 22.36
N HIS A 162 58.42 -51.00 21.37
CA HIS A 162 59.81 -50.60 21.59
C HIS A 162 59.89 -49.07 21.78
N PRO A 163 60.63 -48.56 22.79
CA PRO A 163 60.64 -47.14 23.14
C PRO A 163 61.16 -46.23 22.01
N LYS A 164 62.08 -46.70 21.17
CA LYS A 164 62.66 -45.90 20.06
C LYS A 164 62.08 -46.21 18.67
N LEU A 165 61.44 -47.38 18.50
CA LEU A 165 61.09 -47.91 17.17
C LEU A 165 59.58 -48.16 17.00
N GLY A 166 58.78 -48.05 18.06
CA GLY A 166 57.34 -48.30 17.98
C GLY A 166 56.98 -49.78 18.03
N TYR A 167 55.87 -50.17 17.41
CA TYR A 167 55.40 -51.55 17.43
C TYR A 167 56.08 -52.39 16.35
N LYS A 168 56.25 -53.67 16.67
CA LYS A 168 56.76 -54.69 15.74
C LYS A 168 55.60 -55.34 15.00
N TRP A 169 55.69 -55.35 13.68
CA TRP A 169 54.71 -55.93 12.76
C TRP A 169 55.35 -57.05 11.93
N ILE A 170 54.54 -58.02 11.52
CA ILE A 170 54.90 -59.07 10.55
C ILE A 170 53.99 -58.90 9.34
N CYS A 171 54.59 -58.68 8.17
CA CYS A 171 53.85 -58.43 6.95
C CYS A 171 52.95 -59.62 6.57
N PHE A 172 51.66 -59.39 6.32
CA PHE A 172 50.75 -60.45 5.85
C PHE A 172 51.04 -60.92 4.43
N SER A 173 51.53 -60.04 3.54
CA SER A 173 51.80 -60.39 2.13
C SER A 173 53.17 -61.04 1.91
N CYS A 174 54.23 -60.52 2.54
CA CYS A 174 55.61 -60.98 2.32
C CYS A 174 56.30 -61.61 3.55
N GLY A 175 55.64 -61.64 4.71
CA GLY A 175 56.20 -62.20 5.94
C GLY A 175 57.34 -61.42 6.60
N ALA A 176 57.75 -60.27 6.02
CA ALA A 176 58.84 -59.46 6.57
C ALA A 176 58.48 -58.85 7.93
N LYS A 177 59.42 -58.92 8.88
CA LYS A 177 59.33 -58.26 10.19
C LYS A 177 59.81 -56.82 10.06
N PHE A 178 59.01 -55.86 10.52
CA PHE A 178 59.38 -54.45 10.50
C PHE A 178 58.81 -53.70 11.71
N TYR A 179 59.28 -52.47 11.93
CA TYR A 179 58.80 -51.57 12.97
C TYR A 179 58.02 -50.43 12.33
N ASP A 180 56.95 -49.96 12.98
CA ASP A 180 56.11 -48.87 12.45
C ASP A 180 56.68 -47.47 12.69
N LEU A 181 57.77 -47.34 13.45
CA LEU A 181 58.42 -46.07 13.79
C LEU A 181 57.44 -45.06 14.41
N ALA A 182 56.44 -45.55 15.14
CA ALA A 182 55.35 -44.75 15.71
C ALA A 182 54.50 -43.97 14.69
N LYS A 183 54.52 -44.36 13.41
CA LYS A 183 53.59 -43.83 12.41
C LYS A 183 52.17 -44.35 12.67
N PRO A 184 51.15 -43.55 12.33
CA PRO A 184 49.77 -43.99 12.46
C PRO A 184 49.45 -45.15 11.52
N GLU A 185 50.18 -45.37 10.43
CA GLU A 185 49.91 -46.42 9.43
C GLU A 185 51.06 -47.44 9.37
N PRO A 186 50.85 -48.72 9.74
CA PRO A 186 51.88 -49.75 9.71
C PRO A 186 52.06 -50.31 8.29
N VAL A 187 52.69 -49.54 7.41
CA VAL A 187 52.95 -49.94 6.01
C VAL A 187 54.25 -50.74 5.92
N CYS A 188 54.21 -51.91 5.25
CA CYS A 188 55.41 -52.72 5.05
C CYS A 188 56.39 -52.03 4.08
N PRO A 189 57.66 -51.80 4.45
CA PRO A 189 58.64 -51.16 3.57
C PRO A 189 59.11 -52.02 2.39
N LYS A 190 58.76 -53.32 2.36
CA LYS A 190 59.15 -54.22 1.26
C LYS A 190 58.12 -54.30 0.13
N CYS A 191 56.84 -54.37 0.47
CA CYS A 191 55.77 -54.60 -0.51
C CYS A 191 54.68 -53.53 -0.48
N GLY A 192 54.76 -52.54 0.42
CA GLY A 192 53.78 -51.46 0.53
C GLY A 192 52.43 -51.85 1.13
N ALA A 193 52.24 -53.10 1.57
CA ALA A 193 50.97 -53.53 2.14
C ALA A 193 50.73 -52.95 3.55
N ASP A 194 49.53 -52.40 3.79
CA ASP A 194 49.11 -51.91 5.12
C ASP A 194 48.66 -53.10 5.99
N GLN A 195 49.30 -53.28 7.15
CA GLN A 195 49.01 -54.39 8.05
C GLN A 195 47.63 -54.32 8.72
N ARG A 196 46.92 -53.20 8.59
CA ARG A 196 45.53 -53.03 9.06
C ARG A 196 44.51 -53.78 8.23
N ASP A 197 44.79 -53.92 6.93
CA ASP A 197 43.88 -54.59 5.99
C ASP A 197 44.06 -56.12 5.98
N ARG A 198 44.84 -56.66 6.93
CA ARG A 198 45.01 -58.11 7.08
C ARG A 198 43.63 -58.76 7.21
N PRO A 199 43.24 -59.64 6.27
CA PRO A 199 42.01 -60.39 6.38
C PRO A 199 42.03 -61.15 7.71
N ILE A 200 40.99 -60.95 8.53
CA ILE A 200 40.76 -61.79 9.70
C ILE A 200 40.26 -63.12 9.16
N GLU A 201 41.18 -63.97 8.70
CA GLU A 201 40.87 -65.37 8.53
C GLU A 201 40.42 -65.85 9.91
N SER A 202 39.17 -66.29 9.99
CA SER A 202 38.45 -66.66 11.21
C SER A 202 39.00 -67.94 11.86
N GLY A 203 40.31 -68.17 11.83
CA GLY A 203 40.93 -69.44 12.12
C GLY A 203 42.43 -69.35 12.42
N SER A 204 42.88 -68.40 13.24
CA SER A 204 44.13 -68.59 14.00
C SER A 204 44.21 -67.66 15.21
N GLY A 205 43.17 -67.72 16.04
CA GLY A 205 43.30 -67.37 17.45
C GLY A 205 43.64 -68.65 18.21
N SER A 206 44.91 -68.77 18.60
CA SER A 206 45.40 -69.54 19.75
C SER A 206 44.78 -70.93 20.01
N SER A 207 45.62 -71.94 19.76
CA SER A 207 45.50 -73.33 20.21
C SER A 207 45.42 -73.47 21.74
N SER A 208 44.30 -73.09 22.34
CA SER A 208 43.93 -73.41 23.72
C SER A 208 42.43 -73.16 23.91
N LYS A 209 41.57 -74.01 23.32
CA LYS A 209 40.15 -74.24 23.71
C LYS A 209 39.33 -75.12 22.73
N ARG A 210 39.95 -75.97 21.92
CA ARG A 210 39.23 -77.05 21.21
C ARG A 210 39.47 -78.39 21.90
N ALA A 211 38.89 -78.52 23.09
CA ALA A 211 38.66 -79.80 23.77
C ALA A 211 37.42 -79.67 24.66
N ALA A 212 36.29 -79.25 24.08
CA ALA A 212 34.99 -79.41 24.71
C ALA A 212 33.89 -79.29 23.65
N ALA A 213 33.03 -80.31 23.61
CA ALA A 213 31.72 -80.33 22.97
C ALA A 213 31.69 -80.38 21.42
N LYS A 214 32.09 -81.52 20.86
CA LYS A 214 31.21 -82.20 19.91
C LYS A 214 30.23 -83.04 20.74
N ALA A 215 28.95 -82.67 20.80
CA ALA A 215 27.83 -83.57 21.15
C ALA A 215 26.48 -82.85 21.04
N ALA A 216 25.48 -83.58 20.51
CA ALA A 216 24.03 -83.40 20.65
C ALA A 216 23.40 -82.21 19.89
N VAL A 217 22.79 -82.42 18.72
CA VAL A 217 21.45 -83.00 18.46
C VAL A 217 20.34 -81.92 18.46
N GLU A 218 19.65 -81.88 17.32
CA GLU A 218 18.39 -81.21 16.97
C GLU A 218 17.29 -81.39 18.04
N PRO A 219 16.32 -80.47 18.15
CA PRO A 219 15.10 -80.68 17.37
C PRO A 219 14.39 -79.43 16.82
N VAL A 220 13.65 -79.71 15.76
CA VAL A 220 12.61 -78.97 15.06
C VAL A 220 11.48 -78.51 16.00
N PHE A 221 10.99 -77.27 15.82
CA PHE A 221 9.57 -76.96 16.00
C PHE A 221 9.15 -75.86 14.99
N VAL A 222 8.02 -76.13 14.34
CA VAL A 222 7.32 -75.33 13.33
C VAL A 222 5.94 -75.03 13.90
N GLU A 223 5.49 -73.78 13.88
CA GLU A 223 4.08 -73.38 13.66
C GLU A 223 4.03 -71.86 13.40
N VAL A 224 3.68 -71.43 12.17
CA VAL A 224 2.35 -70.94 11.71
C VAL A 224 2.13 -69.48 12.16
N GLU A 225 1.97 -68.50 11.26
CA GLU A 225 0.76 -68.12 10.48
C GLU A 225 1.22 -66.98 9.51
N GLU A 226 1.12 -67.06 8.19
CA GLU A 226 -0.04 -66.88 7.28
C GLU A 226 -0.18 -65.44 6.72
N GLU A 227 -0.32 -65.37 5.38
CA GLU A 227 -0.88 -64.31 4.52
C GLU A 227 -0.24 -62.90 4.53
N THR A 228 0.34 -62.40 3.43
CA THR A 228 -0.41 -61.95 2.24
C THR A 228 0.49 -61.85 1.02
N GLU A 229 0.06 -62.53 -0.05
CA GLU A 229 0.63 -62.50 -1.39
C GLU A 229 0.21 -61.27 -2.20
N SER A 230 1.13 -60.82 -3.05
CA SER A 230 0.91 -60.32 -4.41
C SER A 230 0.20 -58.97 -4.64
N ARG A 231 0.96 -57.99 -5.16
CA ARG A 231 0.61 -57.39 -6.45
C ARG A 231 1.87 -57.02 -7.24
N ASP A 232 1.89 -57.58 -8.43
CA ASP A 232 2.96 -57.61 -9.42
C ASP A 232 2.87 -56.42 -10.40
N THR A 233 4.07 -56.02 -10.83
CA THR A 233 4.53 -55.41 -12.11
C THR A 233 4.01 -54.10 -12.74
N SER A 234 5.03 -53.43 -13.31
CA SER A 234 5.06 -52.76 -14.62
C SER A 234 4.84 -51.24 -14.67
N ASN A 235 5.94 -50.50 -14.78
CA ASN A 235 6.14 -49.51 -15.85
C ASN A 235 7.64 -49.14 -15.95
N ASP A 236 8.31 -49.68 -16.97
CA ASP A 236 9.64 -49.34 -17.47
C ASP A 236 9.48 -48.58 -18.81
N GLU A 237 10.51 -47.81 -19.19
CA GLU A 237 10.65 -46.98 -20.41
C GLU A 237 9.79 -45.69 -20.43
N GLU A 238 10.25 -44.49 -20.81
CA GLU A 238 11.33 -44.04 -21.70
C GLU A 238 11.57 -42.54 -21.39
N PHE A 239 12.83 -42.07 -21.44
CA PHE A 239 13.28 -40.93 -22.26
C PHE A 239 14.59 -40.34 -21.74
N SER A 240 15.66 -40.70 -22.44
CA SER A 240 16.97 -40.08 -22.40
C SER A 240 16.95 -38.82 -23.25
N GLU A 241 17.43 -37.69 -22.73
CA GLU A 241 18.16 -36.74 -23.57
C GLU A 241 19.18 -35.95 -22.75
N ALA A 242 20.43 -36.40 -22.88
CA ALA A 242 21.61 -35.61 -22.60
C ALA A 242 22.04 -34.95 -23.92
N ASP A 243 22.29 -33.64 -23.92
CA ASP A 243 23.54 -33.02 -24.41
C ASP A 243 23.41 -31.48 -24.42
N GLY A 244 24.50 -30.79 -24.06
CA GLY A 244 24.57 -29.33 -24.12
C GLY A 244 25.54 -28.68 -23.15
N LEU A 245 26.81 -29.13 -23.15
CA LEU A 245 27.94 -28.34 -22.62
C LEU A 245 28.02 -26.99 -23.36
N GLN A 246 28.32 -25.89 -22.64
CA GLN A 246 29.48 -25.04 -22.95
C GLN A 246 29.70 -24.02 -21.81
N GLU A 247 30.88 -24.13 -21.23
CA GLU A 247 31.58 -23.21 -20.35
C GLU A 247 32.01 -21.96 -21.13
N ASP A 248 31.69 -20.76 -20.62
CA ASP A 248 32.48 -19.56 -20.90
C ASP A 248 32.50 -18.66 -19.66
N ALA A 249 33.73 -18.35 -19.25
CA ALA A 249 34.10 -17.60 -18.08
C ALA A 249 34.24 -16.12 -18.42
N GLU A 250 33.67 -15.22 -17.62
CA GLU A 250 34.33 -13.98 -17.17
C GLU A 250 33.44 -13.20 -16.18
N PRO A 251 33.86 -12.98 -14.92
CA PRO A 251 33.33 -11.86 -14.14
C PRO A 251 34.26 -10.65 -14.29
N GLU A 252 33.80 -9.61 -15.00
CA GLU A 252 34.41 -8.27 -14.97
C GLU A 252 34.28 -7.67 -13.57
N LEU A 253 35.43 -7.38 -12.96
CA LEU A 253 35.60 -6.68 -11.69
C LEU A 253 36.68 -5.61 -11.87
N ASP A 254 36.26 -4.42 -12.28
CA ASP A 254 36.84 -3.08 -12.05
C ASP A 254 35.81 -2.09 -12.66
N ASP A 255 35.54 -0.86 -12.22
CA ASP A 255 36.31 0.12 -11.49
C ASP A 255 35.34 1.19 -10.96
N ALA A 256 35.02 1.16 -9.66
CA ALA A 256 34.25 2.23 -9.01
C ALA A 256 34.86 2.58 -7.66
N ILE A 257 36.02 3.22 -7.75
CA ILE A 257 36.37 4.44 -6.99
C ILE A 257 36.02 4.38 -5.51
N PHE A 258 37.00 3.84 -4.79
CA PHE A 258 37.38 4.26 -3.46
C PHE A 258 37.58 5.79 -3.42
N THR A 259 36.57 6.55 -2.98
CA THR A 259 36.81 7.87 -2.38
C THR A 259 36.94 7.71 -0.87
N PRO A 260 38.13 7.91 -0.27
CA PRO A 260 38.22 8.13 1.16
C PRO A 260 37.61 9.50 1.45
N VAL A 261 36.44 9.52 2.10
CA VAL A 261 35.99 10.74 2.78
C VAL A 261 36.77 10.82 4.08
N GLU A 262 37.59 11.85 4.20
CA GLU A 262 38.35 12.14 5.42
C GLU A 262 37.37 12.43 6.57
N PRO A 263 37.52 11.80 7.74
CA PRO A 263 36.94 12.34 8.96
C PRO A 263 37.80 13.52 9.39
N THR A 264 37.38 14.74 9.07
CA THR A 264 37.96 15.92 9.70
C THR A 264 37.59 15.89 11.18
N ASP A 265 38.63 15.71 12.01
CA ASP A 265 38.69 16.06 13.42
C ASP A 265 37.92 17.35 13.70
N ASN A 266 36.83 17.21 14.46
CA ASN A 266 36.30 18.30 15.27
C ASN A 266 36.08 17.74 16.68
N ASP A 267 37.19 17.42 17.32
CA ASP A 267 37.31 17.33 18.77
C ASP A 267 38.09 18.57 19.26
N PRO A 268 37.39 19.54 19.86
CA PRO A 268 38.00 20.35 20.90
C PRO A 268 37.48 19.89 22.25
N ALA A 269 38.29 19.03 22.88
CA ALA A 269 38.49 19.01 24.32
C ALA A 269 38.31 20.40 24.96
N GLU A 270 37.46 20.52 25.97
CA GLU A 270 37.82 21.13 27.26
C GLU A 270 36.64 21.07 28.25
N SER A 271 36.86 20.31 29.32
CA SER A 271 36.57 20.67 30.71
C SER A 271 35.51 21.73 31.00
N VAL A 272 34.36 21.33 31.57
CA VAL A 272 33.96 21.82 32.89
C VAL A 272 33.00 20.82 33.55
N ASP A 273 33.52 19.99 34.44
CA ASP A 273 32.78 19.59 35.64
C ASP A 273 33.22 20.55 36.74
N PRO A 274 32.27 21.25 37.36
CA PRO A 274 32.36 21.45 38.80
C PRO A 274 31.05 21.06 39.48
N GLU A 275 31.20 20.24 40.52
CA GLU A 275 30.25 20.08 41.61
C GLU A 275 29.67 21.44 42.09
N GLU A 276 28.56 21.33 42.82
CA GLU A 276 27.88 22.39 43.56
C GLU A 276 27.03 23.36 42.74
N ILE A 277 25.76 22.99 42.57
CA ILE A 277 24.71 23.94 42.92
C ILE A 277 23.76 23.24 43.90
N LEU A 278 23.99 23.57 45.16
CA LEU A 278 23.19 23.33 46.36
C LEU A 278 21.67 23.38 46.17
N SER A 279 21.02 22.59 47.05
CA SER A 279 19.63 22.64 47.56
C SER A 279 18.62 21.70 46.91
#